data_AF-A0A7W3I0Y5-F1
#
_entry.id   AF-A0A7W3I0Y5-F1
#
_cell.length_a   1.000
_cell.length_b   1.000
_cell.length_c   1.000
_cell.angle_alpha   90.00
_cell.angle_beta   90.00
_cell.angle_gamma   90.00
#
_symmetry.space_group_name_H-M   'P 1'
#
loop_
_entity.id
_entity.type
_entity.pdbx_description
1 polymer ?
#
loop_
_entity_poly.entity_id
_entity_poly.type
_entity_poly.pdbx_seq_one_letter_code
_entity_poly.pdbx_strand_id
1 'polypeptide(L)'
;MASEFFTILTAAGKAKIASALAEQKQIRLQTMVVGDGNGKYIEPTESQTKVVHEVWRGQLNTLKIAPDNPAWVIAEAIIPEQVGGWYVREVGLLDTDGTLVAIGKFPETYKPRLPAGASKQIVIRAVMEVTNTDAVTLLIDPSVVVATREYVDDALKTHQQSRNHPDATLTQKGFTQLSNATNSDDETKAATPKAVKTAYDLANSKAATSHTHAWNQITGIPDGTLTQKGVVKLNNTTNSTSTTEAATPSAVKAAMDKAIAAAPSSHTHAWGQITGIPDGTLTQKGVVKLNNATNSTSTTEAATPNAVKAAMDKAIAAESCPVGMPIPWPSDSVPSGYALMTGQTFNKTSYPKLAIAYPSGVIPDMRGWIIKGKPSSGRAILSTELDGVKSHNHTGSISSTNLGTITSTSTDLGTKTTASFNHGSRNTSTSGEHTHRIPTDGAEGKDGPSLWNSPNSDENYREPTESAGSHYHSITIGAHAHTIALGSHTHNIVLGTHNHSIIINNTGNTENTVKNIAFNYIVRLA
;
A
#
# COMPACT_ATOMS: atom_id res chain seq x y z
N MET A 1 120.85 -55.26 -9.77
CA MET A 1 121.31 -54.02 -9.11
C MET A 1 120.69 -54.00 -7.72
N ALA A 2 121.50 -53.94 -6.66
CA ALA A 2 120.95 -53.77 -5.31
C ALA A 2 120.25 -52.41 -5.23
N SER A 3 119.00 -52.38 -4.76
CA SER A 3 118.27 -51.12 -4.54
C SER A 3 119.03 -50.27 -3.51
N GLU A 4 119.18 -48.97 -3.74
CA GLU A 4 119.89 -48.06 -2.82
C GLU A 4 119.20 -47.98 -1.44
N PHE A 5 117.88 -48.19 -1.42
CA PHE A 5 117.03 -48.24 -0.24
C PHE A 5 116.15 -49.49 -0.30
N PHE A 6 116.13 -50.26 0.78
CA PHE A 6 115.48 -51.56 0.78
C PHE A 6 115.12 -51.98 2.21
N THR A 7 114.20 -52.92 2.32
CA THR A 7 113.82 -53.55 3.59
C THR A 7 114.20 -55.01 3.53
N ILE A 8 114.83 -55.51 4.57
CA ILE A 8 115.10 -56.94 4.75
C ILE A 8 114.32 -57.47 5.95
N LEU A 9 114.06 -58.77 5.93
CA LEU A 9 113.58 -59.48 7.11
C LEU A 9 114.76 -59.81 8.03
N THR A 10 114.60 -59.57 9.32
CA THR A 10 115.57 -60.01 10.33
C THR A 10 115.51 -61.53 10.49
N ALA A 11 116.55 -62.15 11.04
CA ALA A 11 116.55 -63.59 11.34
C ALA A 11 115.38 -63.96 12.28
N ALA A 12 115.08 -63.09 13.25
CA ALA A 12 113.91 -63.23 14.13
C ALA A 12 112.59 -63.13 13.37
N GLY A 13 112.45 -62.16 12.45
CA GLY A 13 111.27 -62.00 11.60
C GLY A 13 111.03 -63.17 10.66
N LYS A 14 112.08 -63.67 10.00
CA LYS A 14 112.00 -64.87 9.16
C LYS A 14 111.57 -66.09 9.95
N ALA A 15 112.19 -66.32 11.11
CA ALA A 15 111.81 -67.42 12.00
C ALA A 15 110.34 -67.32 12.42
N LYS A 16 109.88 -66.10 12.72
CA LYS A 16 108.50 -65.86 13.16
C LYS A 16 107.47 -66.05 12.06
N ILE A 17 107.75 -65.57 10.85
CA ILE A 17 106.90 -65.81 9.67
C ILE A 17 106.86 -67.31 9.35
N ALA A 18 107.98 -68.02 9.45
CA ALA A 18 108.04 -69.47 9.25
C ALA A 18 107.25 -70.24 10.33
N SER A 19 107.35 -69.86 11.60
CA SER A 19 106.56 -70.44 12.69
C SER A 19 105.06 -70.19 12.50
N ALA A 20 104.67 -68.97 12.14
CA ALA A 20 103.28 -68.63 11.87
C ALA A 20 102.70 -69.50 10.73
N LEU A 21 103.47 -69.65 9.64
CA LEU A 21 103.08 -70.51 8.52
C LEU A 21 102.95 -72.00 8.93
N ALA A 22 103.87 -72.52 9.74
CA ALA A 22 103.81 -73.90 10.23
C ALA A 22 102.63 -74.14 11.18
N GLU A 23 102.27 -73.15 12.00
CA GLU A 23 101.16 -73.23 12.95
C GLU A 23 99.80 -72.84 12.35
N GLN A 24 99.74 -72.49 11.06
CA GLN A 24 98.58 -71.85 10.41
C GLN A 24 98.05 -70.63 11.17
N LYS A 25 98.96 -69.91 11.82
CA LYS A 25 98.69 -68.63 12.47
C LYS A 25 99.23 -67.51 11.59
N GLN A 26 98.85 -66.30 11.94
CA GLN A 26 99.30 -65.11 11.24
C GLN A 26 100.02 -64.19 12.23
N ILE A 27 101.12 -63.57 11.79
CA ILE A 27 101.79 -62.51 12.56
C ILE A 27 101.02 -61.20 12.40
N ARG A 28 101.00 -60.36 13.44
CA ARG A 28 100.23 -59.11 13.43
C ARG A 28 101.17 -57.91 13.57
N LEU A 29 101.62 -57.41 12.43
CA LEU A 29 102.38 -56.16 12.38
C LEU A 29 101.49 -55.02 12.86
N GLN A 30 101.88 -54.39 13.97
CA GLN A 30 101.08 -53.34 14.60
C GLN A 30 101.85 -52.03 14.71
N THR A 31 103.17 -52.10 14.92
CA THR A 31 103.97 -50.93 15.29
C THR A 31 105.08 -50.71 14.28
N MET A 32 105.20 -49.47 13.81
CA MET A 32 106.36 -49.01 13.06
C MET A 32 107.27 -48.19 13.98
N VAL A 33 108.56 -48.50 13.95
CA VAL A 33 109.61 -47.70 14.57
C VAL A 33 110.45 -47.05 13.50
N VAL A 34 110.89 -45.84 13.78
CA VAL A 34 111.70 -45.03 12.87
C VAL A 34 112.94 -44.56 13.63
N GLY A 35 114.09 -44.68 12.97
CA GLY A 35 115.38 -44.29 13.52
C GLY A 35 116.15 -43.32 12.62
N ASP A 36 117.12 -42.63 13.21
CA ASP A 36 118.02 -41.69 12.53
C ASP A 36 119.42 -42.26 12.26
N GLY A 37 119.64 -43.54 12.55
CA GLY A 37 120.91 -44.23 12.31
C GLY A 37 122.11 -43.64 13.08
N ASN A 38 121.85 -42.88 14.16
CA ASN A 38 122.87 -42.11 14.89
C ASN A 38 123.64 -41.12 13.99
N GLY A 39 122.93 -40.54 13.01
CA GLY A 39 123.45 -39.52 12.08
C GLY A 39 124.13 -40.07 10.82
N LYS A 40 124.16 -41.39 10.60
CA LYS A 40 124.73 -42.01 9.39
C LYS A 40 123.76 -43.02 8.78
N TYR A 41 123.94 -43.34 7.50
CA TYR A 41 123.24 -44.47 6.91
C TYR A 41 123.68 -45.78 7.58
N ILE A 42 122.71 -46.65 7.81
CA ILE A 42 122.94 -48.00 8.32
C ILE A 42 122.81 -48.99 7.17
N GLU A 43 123.63 -50.03 7.18
CA GLU A 43 123.45 -51.20 6.32
C GLU A 43 122.68 -52.25 7.14
N PRO A 44 121.40 -52.52 6.80
CA PRO A 44 120.61 -53.46 7.55
C PRO A 44 121.23 -54.86 7.55
N THR A 45 121.26 -55.52 8.71
CA THR A 45 121.72 -56.92 8.82
C THR A 45 120.63 -57.80 9.43
N GLU A 46 120.62 -59.07 9.05
CA GLU A 46 119.63 -60.02 9.57
C GLU A 46 119.74 -60.24 11.08
N SER A 47 120.90 -59.96 11.68
CA SER A 47 121.14 -60.10 13.13
C SER A 47 120.54 -58.98 13.99
N GLN A 48 120.01 -57.91 13.38
CA GLN A 48 119.44 -56.79 14.13
C GLN A 48 118.17 -57.17 14.89
N THR A 49 118.12 -56.80 16.16
CA THR A 49 116.94 -56.96 17.03
C THR A 49 116.24 -55.63 17.35
N LYS A 50 116.88 -54.51 17.02
CA LYS A 50 116.38 -53.14 17.19
C LYS A 50 116.98 -52.21 16.12
N VAL A 51 116.32 -51.06 15.90
CA VAL A 51 116.90 -49.94 15.15
C VAL A 51 118.14 -49.40 15.90
N VAL A 52 119.10 -48.83 15.17
CA VAL A 52 120.37 -48.34 15.74
C VAL A 52 120.12 -47.19 16.71
N HIS A 53 119.23 -46.25 16.36
CA HIS A 53 118.78 -45.19 17.25
C HIS A 53 117.31 -44.81 16.96
N GLU A 54 116.40 -45.24 17.84
CA GLU A 54 114.95 -44.99 17.70
C GLU A 54 114.60 -43.54 18.04
N VAL A 55 113.92 -42.86 17.12
CA VAL A 55 113.45 -41.47 17.29
C VAL A 55 111.93 -41.35 17.26
N TRP A 56 111.22 -42.39 16.77
CA TRP A 56 109.76 -42.44 16.79
C TRP A 56 109.20 -43.85 16.75
N ARG A 57 108.02 -44.01 17.36
CA ARG A 57 107.23 -45.24 17.40
C ARG A 57 105.75 -44.90 17.27
N GLY A 58 105.02 -45.64 16.44
CA GLY A 58 103.58 -45.46 16.28
C GLY A 58 102.88 -46.67 15.68
N GLN A 59 101.54 -46.68 15.75
CA GLN A 59 100.73 -47.72 15.13
C GLN A 59 100.67 -47.57 13.61
N LEU A 60 100.54 -48.69 12.90
CA LEU A 60 100.30 -48.71 11.45
C LEU A 60 98.90 -48.14 11.13
N ASN A 61 98.83 -47.29 10.10
CA ASN A 61 97.59 -46.71 9.57
C ASN A 61 97.05 -47.52 8.40
N THR A 62 97.93 -48.18 7.65
CA THR A 62 97.56 -49.09 6.57
C THR A 62 98.56 -50.23 6.52
N LEU A 63 98.07 -51.45 6.40
CA LEU A 63 98.85 -52.62 6.06
C LEU A 63 98.09 -53.27 4.91
N LYS A 64 98.72 -53.52 3.76
CA LYS A 64 98.01 -54.13 2.63
C LYS A 64 98.97 -54.89 1.75
N ILE A 65 98.44 -55.89 1.05
CA ILE A 65 99.14 -56.55 -0.03
C ILE A 65 99.16 -55.59 -1.22
N ALA A 66 100.31 -55.44 -1.88
CA ALA A 66 100.41 -54.57 -3.05
C ALA A 66 99.53 -55.14 -4.18
N PRO A 67 98.67 -54.33 -4.82
CA PRO A 67 97.81 -54.81 -5.91
C PRO A 67 98.63 -55.32 -7.11
N ASP A 68 99.84 -54.78 -7.30
CA ASP A 68 100.72 -55.12 -8.42
C ASP A 68 101.69 -56.27 -8.10
N ASN A 69 101.84 -56.65 -6.82
CA ASN A 69 102.71 -57.77 -6.41
C ASN A 69 102.19 -58.44 -5.13
N PRO A 70 101.65 -59.68 -5.22
CA PRO A 70 101.09 -60.38 -4.08
C PRO A 70 102.13 -60.80 -3.03
N ALA A 71 103.44 -60.76 -3.32
CA ALA A 71 104.50 -61.05 -2.34
C ALA A 71 104.92 -59.82 -1.50
N TRP A 72 104.45 -58.63 -1.85
CA TRP A 72 104.81 -57.39 -1.18
C TRP A 72 103.74 -56.95 -0.19
N VAL A 73 104.16 -56.77 1.05
CA VAL A 73 103.34 -56.19 2.12
C VAL A 73 103.77 -54.74 2.32
N ILE A 74 102.84 -53.82 2.06
CA ILE A 74 103.02 -52.38 2.25
C ILE A 74 102.50 -52.03 3.63
N ALA A 75 103.40 -51.57 4.51
CA ALA A 75 103.08 -51.03 5.82
C ALA A 75 103.27 -49.50 5.79
N GLU A 76 102.21 -48.76 6.11
CA GLU A 76 102.22 -47.31 6.19
C GLU A 76 101.88 -46.85 7.61
N ALA A 77 102.70 -45.96 8.15
CA ALA A 77 102.41 -45.26 9.39
C ALA A 77 102.47 -43.75 9.15
N ILE A 78 101.54 -43.03 9.77
CA ILE A 78 101.51 -41.58 9.69
C ILE A 78 102.26 -41.03 10.90
N ILE A 79 103.34 -40.28 10.67
CA ILE A 79 104.01 -39.52 11.73
C ILE A 79 103.24 -38.20 11.89
N PRO A 80 102.63 -37.96 13.06
CA PRO A 80 101.89 -36.74 13.30
C PRO A 80 102.78 -35.49 13.18
N GLU A 81 102.13 -34.35 12.97
CA GLU A 81 102.82 -33.07 12.77
C GLU A 81 103.58 -32.57 14.02
N GLN A 82 103.20 -33.04 15.22
CA GLN A 82 103.76 -32.61 16.51
C GLN A 82 105.11 -33.25 16.87
N VAL A 83 105.50 -34.29 16.13
CA VAL A 83 106.73 -35.07 16.37
C VAL A 83 107.69 -34.94 15.18
N GLY A 84 108.97 -34.67 15.45
CA GLY A 84 110.00 -34.43 14.44
C GLY A 84 111.25 -33.75 15.01
N GLY A 85 112.11 -33.21 14.13
CA GLY A 85 113.37 -32.55 14.46
C GLY A 85 114.62 -33.37 14.11
N TRP A 86 114.44 -34.47 13.37
CA TRP A 86 115.46 -35.47 13.09
C TRP A 86 115.29 -36.01 11.65
N TYR A 87 116.31 -36.72 11.16
CA TYR A 87 116.28 -37.36 9.84
C TYR A 87 115.83 -38.81 9.97
N VAL A 88 114.89 -39.22 9.13
CA VAL A 88 114.53 -40.63 8.95
C VAL A 88 115.65 -41.30 8.14
N ARG A 89 116.25 -42.37 8.66
CA ARG A 89 117.27 -43.17 7.95
C ARG A 89 117.05 -44.67 8.03
N GLU A 90 116.32 -45.13 9.05
CA GLU A 90 115.97 -46.53 9.21
C GLU A 90 114.51 -46.67 9.64
N VAL A 91 113.86 -47.73 9.16
CA VAL A 91 112.47 -48.05 9.52
C VAL A 91 112.39 -49.52 9.93
N GLY A 92 111.88 -49.76 11.13
CA GLY A 92 111.62 -51.10 11.64
C GLY A 92 110.12 -51.39 11.72
N LEU A 93 109.74 -52.61 11.39
CA LEU A 93 108.38 -53.13 11.57
C LEU A 93 108.36 -54.14 12.72
N LEU A 94 107.49 -53.90 13.69
CA LEU A 94 107.35 -54.72 14.88
C LEU A 94 106.01 -55.47 14.86
N ASP A 95 106.07 -56.73 15.27
CA ASP A 95 104.89 -57.50 15.64
C ASP A 95 104.35 -57.07 17.02
N THR A 96 103.13 -57.49 17.35
CA THR A 96 102.42 -57.27 18.62
C THR A 96 103.22 -57.53 19.89
N ASP A 97 104.16 -58.48 19.89
CA ASP A 97 105.00 -58.80 21.05
C ASP A 97 106.32 -57.99 21.09
N GLY A 98 106.52 -57.06 20.15
CA GLY A 98 107.71 -56.22 20.08
C GLY A 98 108.89 -56.83 19.33
N THR A 99 108.74 -57.99 18.69
CA THR A 99 109.80 -58.57 17.83
C THR A 99 109.98 -57.74 16.56
N LEU A 100 111.23 -57.35 16.25
CA LEU A 100 111.58 -56.66 15.00
C LEU A 100 111.54 -57.65 13.84
N VAL A 101 110.49 -57.55 13.01
CA VAL A 101 110.24 -58.46 11.88
C VAL A 101 111.01 -58.03 10.64
N ALA A 102 111.02 -56.73 10.35
CA ALA A 102 111.69 -56.19 9.18
C ALA A 102 112.43 -54.90 9.56
N ILE A 103 113.57 -54.68 8.92
CA ILE A 103 114.41 -53.48 9.07
C ILE A 103 114.79 -52.98 7.68
N GLY A 104 114.60 -51.67 7.45
CA GLY A 104 114.86 -51.06 6.16
C GLY A 104 115.79 -49.87 6.25
N LYS A 105 116.65 -49.78 5.23
CA LYS A 105 117.44 -48.59 4.92
C LYS A 105 116.52 -47.61 4.19
N PHE A 106 116.26 -46.47 4.81
CA PHE A 106 115.30 -45.48 4.30
C PHE A 106 116.05 -44.24 3.77
N PRO A 107 115.58 -43.63 2.66
CA PRO A 107 116.19 -42.40 2.14
C PRO A 107 116.15 -41.29 3.17
N GLU A 108 117.28 -40.61 3.37
CA GLU A 108 117.42 -39.52 4.33
C GLU A 108 116.33 -38.47 4.11
N THR A 109 115.36 -38.43 5.02
CA THR A 109 114.19 -37.56 4.92
C THR A 109 114.09 -36.73 6.19
N TYR A 110 114.25 -35.41 6.07
CA TYR A 110 114.08 -34.52 7.21
C TYR A 110 112.61 -34.41 7.61
N LYS A 111 112.28 -34.76 8.86
CA LYS A 111 110.95 -34.56 9.43
C LYS A 111 110.96 -33.33 10.32
N PRO A 112 110.42 -32.18 9.89
CA PRO A 112 110.37 -30.99 10.73
C PRO A 112 109.38 -31.15 11.90
N ARG A 113 109.64 -30.42 12.99
CA ARG A 113 108.74 -30.28 14.14
C ARG A 113 108.20 -28.85 14.19
N LEU A 114 106.94 -28.69 14.62
CA LEU A 114 106.22 -27.41 14.73
C LEU A 114 107.04 -26.18 15.21
N PRO A 115 107.93 -26.25 16.22
CA PRO A 115 108.71 -25.08 16.67
C PRO A 115 109.73 -24.54 15.65
N ALA A 116 110.02 -25.29 14.58
CA ALA A 116 110.93 -24.88 13.50
C ALA A 116 110.23 -24.10 12.37
N GLY A 117 108.95 -23.70 12.55
CA GLY A 117 108.19 -22.90 11.59
C GLY A 117 107.58 -23.68 10.42
N ALA A 118 107.73 -25.01 10.39
CA ALA A 118 107.09 -25.89 9.42
C ALA A 118 106.56 -27.15 10.13
N SER A 119 105.29 -27.48 9.93
CA SER A 119 104.72 -28.77 10.30
C SER A 119 104.38 -29.54 9.03
N LYS A 120 104.80 -30.80 8.96
CA LYS A 120 104.47 -31.69 7.85
C LYS A 120 104.07 -33.02 8.46
N GLN A 121 102.85 -33.46 8.18
CA GLN A 121 102.48 -34.85 8.40
C GLN A 121 103.14 -35.66 7.28
N ILE A 122 103.91 -36.68 7.65
CA ILE A 122 104.55 -37.55 6.65
C ILE A 122 104.05 -38.98 6.83
N VAL A 123 103.82 -39.64 5.71
CA VAL A 123 103.50 -41.07 5.69
C VAL A 123 104.81 -41.80 5.43
N ILE A 124 105.23 -42.64 6.37
CA ILE A 124 106.35 -43.56 6.18
C ILE A 124 105.78 -44.84 5.61
N ARG A 125 106.24 -45.20 4.41
CA ARG A 125 105.88 -46.45 3.73
C ARG A 125 107.09 -47.38 3.77
N ALA A 126 106.94 -48.52 4.44
CA ALA A 126 107.88 -49.63 4.38
C ALA A 126 107.26 -50.75 3.55
N VAL A 127 108.01 -51.30 2.60
CA VAL A 127 107.60 -52.46 1.81
C VAL A 127 108.50 -53.60 2.18
N MET A 128 107.93 -54.69 2.68
CA MET A 128 108.63 -55.93 2.96
C MET A 128 108.14 -57.04 2.03
N GLU A 129 109.07 -57.85 1.56
CA GLU A 129 108.77 -59.03 0.75
C GLU A 129 108.70 -60.26 1.66
N VAL A 130 107.64 -61.04 1.49
CA VAL A 130 107.41 -62.28 2.25
C VAL A 130 107.13 -63.43 1.29
N THR A 131 107.53 -64.64 1.67
CA THR A 131 107.27 -65.84 0.88
C THR A 131 105.81 -66.28 0.89
N ASN A 132 105.04 -65.87 1.92
CA ASN A 132 103.61 -66.08 2.00
C ASN A 132 102.94 -64.92 2.76
N THR A 133 102.08 -64.15 2.09
CA THR A 133 101.33 -63.04 2.69
C THR A 133 100.19 -63.50 3.59
N ASP A 134 99.69 -64.73 3.43
CA ASP A 134 98.67 -65.30 4.31
C ASP A 134 99.18 -65.47 5.74
N ALA A 135 100.50 -65.58 5.92
CA ALA A 135 101.14 -65.62 7.24
C ALA A 135 101.19 -64.25 7.94
N VAL A 136 100.76 -63.16 7.28
CA VAL A 136 100.77 -61.79 7.81
C VAL A 136 99.34 -61.23 7.81
N THR A 137 98.74 -60.98 8.98
CA THR A 137 97.36 -60.45 9.03
C THR A 137 97.31 -58.95 8.83
N LEU A 138 96.42 -58.50 7.94
CA LEU A 138 95.85 -57.16 7.92
C LEU A 138 94.66 -57.08 8.89
N LEU A 139 94.88 -56.52 10.08
CA LEU A 139 93.80 -56.10 10.96
C LEU A 139 94.05 -54.66 11.40
N ILE A 140 93.34 -53.73 10.80
CA ILE A 140 93.19 -52.37 11.32
C ILE A 140 91.74 -52.21 11.73
N ASP A 141 91.52 -51.70 12.92
CA ASP A 141 90.19 -51.37 13.43
C ASP A 141 89.73 -50.04 12.79
N PRO A 142 88.70 -50.03 11.93
CA PRO A 142 88.22 -48.82 11.27
C PRO A 142 87.52 -47.85 12.23
N SER A 143 87.28 -48.22 13.49
CA SER A 143 86.66 -47.33 14.49
C SER A 143 87.65 -46.32 15.11
N VAL A 144 88.96 -46.47 14.86
CA VAL A 144 90.02 -45.61 15.44
C VAL A 144 90.77 -44.80 14.36
N VAL A 145 90.38 -44.90 13.08
CA VAL A 145 91.13 -44.32 11.94
C VAL A 145 90.20 -43.51 11.00
N VAL A 146 90.75 -42.48 10.36
CA VAL A 146 90.03 -41.59 9.41
C VAL A 146 89.68 -42.32 8.11
N ALA A 147 88.39 -42.35 7.73
CA ALA A 147 87.91 -42.99 6.49
C ALA A 147 88.35 -42.26 5.21
N THR A 148 88.64 -43.01 4.15
CA THR A 148 88.98 -42.44 2.83
C THR A 148 87.72 -41.95 2.10
N ARG A 149 87.88 -40.96 1.22
CA ARG A 149 86.77 -40.40 0.42
C ARG A 149 86.12 -41.45 -0.50
N GLU A 150 86.92 -42.33 -1.07
CA GLU A 150 86.49 -43.38 -2.00
C GLU A 150 85.46 -44.33 -1.37
N TYR A 151 85.67 -44.72 -0.11
CA TYR A 151 84.73 -45.59 0.62
C TYR A 151 83.33 -44.97 0.75
N VAL A 152 83.25 -43.65 0.98
CA VAL A 152 81.98 -42.94 1.15
C VAL A 152 81.22 -42.82 -0.17
N ASP A 153 81.91 -42.50 -1.26
CA ASP A 153 81.30 -42.32 -2.57
C ASP A 153 80.68 -43.63 -3.10
N ASP A 154 81.35 -44.77 -2.88
CA ASP A 154 80.84 -46.09 -3.29
C ASP A 154 79.59 -46.49 -2.50
N ALA A 155 79.57 -46.27 -1.18
CA ALA A 155 78.41 -46.59 -0.34
C ALA A 155 77.14 -45.81 -0.75
N LEU A 156 77.28 -44.52 -1.09
CA LEU A 156 76.16 -43.69 -1.53
C LEU A 156 75.61 -44.14 -2.89
N LYS A 157 76.50 -44.50 -3.82
CA LYS A 157 76.13 -44.99 -5.14
C LYS A 157 75.33 -46.29 -5.06
N THR A 158 75.74 -47.23 -4.21
CA THR A 158 75.00 -48.47 -3.97
C THR A 158 73.60 -48.20 -3.39
N HIS A 159 73.47 -47.26 -2.44
CA HIS A 159 72.17 -46.93 -1.86
C HIS A 159 71.20 -46.32 -2.89
N GLN A 160 71.66 -45.36 -3.71
CA GLN A 160 70.83 -44.70 -4.73
C GLN A 160 70.24 -45.65 -5.78
N GLN A 161 70.93 -46.74 -6.07
CA GLN A 161 70.49 -47.75 -7.04
C GLN A 161 69.64 -48.85 -6.39
N SER A 162 69.58 -48.89 -5.05
CA SER A 162 68.83 -49.91 -4.33
C SER A 162 67.33 -49.60 -4.30
N ARG A 163 66.53 -50.65 -4.13
CA ARG A 163 65.10 -50.56 -3.81
C ARG A 163 64.80 -51.03 -2.39
N ASN A 164 65.81 -51.06 -1.53
CA ASN A 164 65.72 -51.56 -0.16
C ASN A 164 65.18 -50.47 0.79
N HIS A 165 63.94 -50.06 0.55
CA HIS A 165 63.16 -49.18 1.43
C HIS A 165 61.92 -49.94 1.91
N PRO A 166 61.38 -49.62 3.09
CA PRO A 166 60.11 -50.17 3.54
C PRO A 166 58.97 -49.83 2.57
N ASP A 167 57.96 -50.69 2.52
CA ASP A 167 56.74 -50.45 1.75
C ASP A 167 55.96 -49.24 2.30
N ALA A 168 55.25 -48.55 1.42
CA ALA A 168 54.38 -47.45 1.84
C ALA A 168 53.17 -48.00 2.61
N THR A 169 52.76 -47.27 3.66
CA THR A 169 51.52 -47.54 4.40
C THR A 169 50.60 -46.32 4.30
N LEU A 170 49.39 -46.42 4.84
CA LEU A 170 48.46 -45.29 4.89
C LEU A 170 48.99 -44.09 5.70
N THR A 171 50.01 -44.30 6.55
CA THR A 171 50.54 -43.27 7.46
C THR A 171 52.04 -42.99 7.29
N GLN A 172 52.78 -43.83 6.56
CA GLN A 172 54.24 -43.72 6.39
C GLN A 172 54.63 -43.84 4.91
N LYS A 173 55.59 -43.01 4.48
CA LYS A 173 56.11 -43.01 3.10
C LYS A 173 57.03 -44.21 2.86
N GLY A 174 56.91 -44.85 1.70
CA GLY A 174 57.71 -46.00 1.26
C GLY A 174 57.56 -46.25 -0.24
N PHE A 175 57.98 -47.42 -0.75
CA PHE A 175 57.70 -47.85 -2.13
C PHE A 175 56.36 -48.59 -2.24
N THR A 176 55.73 -48.56 -3.42
CA THR A 176 54.46 -49.25 -3.68
C THR A 176 54.48 -49.88 -5.07
N GLN A 177 53.90 -51.07 -5.23
CA GLN A 177 53.70 -51.71 -6.53
C GLN A 177 52.40 -51.23 -7.19
N LEU A 178 52.36 -51.16 -8.52
CA LEU A 178 51.21 -50.66 -9.27
C LEU A 178 50.43 -51.80 -9.94
N SER A 179 49.10 -51.71 -9.94
CA SER A 179 48.19 -52.66 -10.61
C SER A 179 47.23 -51.98 -11.58
N ASN A 180 47.03 -52.59 -12.75
CA ASN A 180 46.06 -52.17 -13.76
C ASN A 180 44.69 -52.88 -13.63
N ALA A 181 44.52 -53.79 -12.67
CA ALA A 181 43.27 -54.52 -12.48
C ALA A 181 42.17 -53.62 -11.89
N THR A 182 40.93 -53.76 -12.36
CA THR A 182 39.77 -52.97 -11.90
C THR A 182 38.94 -53.66 -10.80
N ASN A 183 39.34 -54.86 -10.41
CA ASN A 183 38.68 -55.73 -9.43
C ASN A 183 39.68 -56.40 -8.48
N SER A 184 40.85 -55.79 -8.27
CA SER A 184 41.87 -56.30 -7.36
C SER A 184 41.40 -56.20 -5.91
N ASP A 185 41.64 -57.25 -5.13
CA ASP A 185 41.48 -57.32 -3.67
C ASP A 185 42.82 -57.21 -2.92
N ASP A 186 43.94 -57.18 -3.66
CA ASP A 186 45.29 -57.04 -3.11
C ASP A 186 45.57 -55.62 -2.56
N GLU A 187 45.70 -55.51 -1.24
CA GLU A 187 45.98 -54.26 -0.53
C GLU A 187 47.46 -53.81 -0.58
N THR A 188 48.35 -54.63 -1.14
CA THR A 188 49.79 -54.30 -1.28
C THR A 188 50.11 -53.51 -2.55
N LYS A 189 49.11 -53.29 -3.42
CA LYS A 189 49.26 -52.63 -4.71
C LYS A 189 48.35 -51.40 -4.83
N ALA A 190 48.89 -50.33 -5.39
CA ALA A 190 48.11 -49.14 -5.74
C ALA A 190 47.52 -49.27 -7.15
N ALA A 191 46.27 -48.81 -7.32
CA ALA A 191 45.62 -48.75 -8.62
C ALA A 191 46.28 -47.69 -9.52
N THR A 192 46.49 -47.99 -10.79
CA THR A 192 46.95 -47.01 -11.78
C THR A 192 45.82 -46.10 -12.26
N PRO A 193 46.14 -44.92 -12.84
CA PRO A 193 45.14 -44.10 -13.54
C PRO A 193 44.35 -44.87 -14.62
N LYS A 194 44.97 -45.87 -15.26
CA LYS A 194 44.31 -46.73 -16.27
C LYS A 194 43.23 -47.62 -15.63
N ALA A 195 43.52 -48.24 -14.48
CA ALA A 195 42.53 -49.02 -13.74
C ALA A 195 41.35 -48.13 -13.32
N VAL A 196 41.64 -46.96 -12.75
CA VAL A 196 40.60 -46.01 -12.29
C VAL A 196 39.73 -45.54 -13.46
N LYS A 197 40.33 -45.17 -14.60
CA LYS A 197 39.57 -44.75 -15.79
C LYS A 197 38.68 -45.87 -16.33
N THR A 198 39.18 -47.09 -16.38
CA THR A 198 38.43 -48.26 -16.88
C THR A 198 37.24 -48.58 -15.97
N ALA A 199 37.42 -48.53 -14.65
CA ALA A 199 36.34 -48.69 -13.67
C ALA A 199 35.28 -47.57 -13.80
N TYR A 200 35.72 -46.31 -14.00
CA TYR A 200 34.83 -45.18 -14.22
C TYR A 200 33.99 -45.32 -15.49
N ASP A 201 34.62 -45.66 -16.63
CA ASP A 201 33.92 -45.82 -17.90
C ASP A 201 32.90 -46.98 -17.84
N LEU A 202 33.24 -48.07 -17.15
CA LEU A 202 32.32 -49.18 -16.91
C LEU A 202 31.12 -48.73 -16.06
N ALA A 203 31.34 -48.02 -14.96
CA ALA A 203 30.26 -47.49 -14.12
C ALA A 203 29.35 -46.53 -14.91
N ASN A 204 29.92 -45.63 -15.71
CA ASN A 204 29.16 -44.69 -16.54
C ASN A 204 28.36 -45.39 -17.64
N SER A 205 28.86 -46.50 -18.21
CA SER A 205 28.12 -47.32 -19.19
C SER A 205 26.99 -48.16 -18.57
N LYS A 206 27.06 -48.44 -17.27
CA LYS A 206 26.04 -49.20 -16.52
C LYS A 206 25.02 -48.31 -15.83
N ALA A 207 25.30 -47.03 -15.68
CA ALA A 207 24.34 -46.02 -15.24
C ALA A 207 23.32 -45.75 -16.36
N ALA A 208 22.36 -46.66 -16.53
CA ALA A 208 21.27 -46.46 -17.48
C ALA A 208 20.42 -45.25 -17.03
N THR A 209 20.21 -44.28 -17.93
CA THR A 209 19.25 -43.19 -17.75
C THR A 209 17.81 -43.68 -17.58
N SER A 210 17.53 -44.95 -17.95
CA SER A 210 16.30 -45.67 -17.64
C SER A 210 16.57 -47.18 -17.67
N HIS A 211 16.05 -47.92 -16.68
CA HIS A 211 16.00 -49.38 -16.69
C HIS A 211 14.55 -49.86 -16.56
N THR A 212 14.26 -51.05 -17.08
CA THR A 212 12.93 -51.67 -17.02
C THR A 212 12.99 -52.92 -16.16
N HIS A 213 12.07 -53.05 -15.21
CA HIS A 213 11.85 -54.30 -14.49
C HIS A 213 10.75 -55.10 -15.17
N ALA A 214 10.91 -56.43 -15.22
CA ALA A 214 9.76 -57.28 -15.49
C ALA A 214 8.76 -57.10 -14.33
N TRP A 215 7.46 -56.99 -14.63
CA TRP A 215 6.42 -56.69 -13.63
C TRP A 215 6.46 -57.64 -12.41
N ASN A 216 6.80 -58.91 -12.64
CA ASN A 216 6.93 -59.93 -11.61
C ASN A 216 8.14 -59.75 -10.66
N GLN A 217 9.05 -58.82 -10.94
CA GLN A 217 10.22 -58.50 -10.12
C GLN A 217 9.99 -57.28 -9.22
N ILE A 218 8.84 -56.60 -9.36
CA ILE A 218 8.47 -55.45 -8.54
C ILE A 218 7.74 -55.98 -7.29
N THR A 219 8.47 -56.15 -6.19
CA THR A 219 7.93 -56.63 -4.91
C THR A 219 8.05 -55.55 -3.83
N GLY A 220 7.13 -55.54 -2.85
CA GLY A 220 7.17 -54.61 -1.71
C GLY A 220 6.57 -53.22 -1.95
N ILE A 221 5.92 -52.97 -3.10
CA ILE A 221 5.13 -51.74 -3.29
C ILE A 221 3.75 -51.96 -2.64
N PRO A 222 3.32 -51.09 -1.71
CA PRO A 222 1.99 -51.19 -1.11
C PRO A 222 0.89 -50.89 -2.14
N ASP A 223 -0.34 -51.30 -1.83
CA ASP A 223 -1.50 -50.93 -2.66
C ASP A 223 -1.72 -49.41 -2.63
N GLY A 224 -2.12 -48.84 -3.76
CA GLY A 224 -2.45 -47.43 -3.86
C GLY A 224 -3.73 -47.11 -3.10
N THR A 225 -3.69 -46.11 -2.21
CA THR A 225 -4.86 -45.57 -1.50
C THR A 225 -4.94 -44.06 -1.70
N LEU A 226 -5.99 -43.41 -1.19
CA LEU A 226 -6.10 -41.93 -1.23
C LEU A 226 -4.99 -41.20 -0.45
N THR A 227 -4.24 -41.91 0.40
CA THR A 227 -3.18 -41.34 1.25
C THR A 227 -1.81 -41.99 1.05
N GLN A 228 -1.72 -43.05 0.25
CA GLN A 228 -0.52 -43.84 0.02
C GLN A 228 -0.32 -44.09 -1.46
N LYS A 229 0.87 -43.73 -2.00
CA LYS A 229 1.24 -44.06 -3.38
C LYS A 229 1.54 -45.56 -3.48
N GLY A 230 1.02 -46.21 -4.51
CA GLY A 230 1.11 -47.67 -4.66
C GLY A 230 0.54 -48.15 -5.99
N VAL A 231 0.45 -49.48 -6.15
CA VAL A 231 -0.18 -50.10 -7.33
C VAL A 231 -1.68 -50.25 -7.09
N VAL A 232 -2.53 -49.90 -8.05
CA VAL A 232 -3.99 -50.04 -7.94
C VAL A 232 -4.48 -51.08 -8.93
N LYS A 233 -5.26 -52.06 -8.45
CA LYS A 233 -5.88 -53.06 -9.31
C LYS A 233 -7.10 -52.46 -10.01
N LEU A 234 -7.23 -52.71 -11.31
CA LEU A 234 -8.33 -52.18 -12.12
C LEU A 234 -9.51 -53.15 -12.16
N ASN A 235 -10.73 -52.61 -12.11
CA ASN A 235 -12.00 -53.35 -12.18
C ASN A 235 -12.90 -52.80 -13.30
N ASN A 236 -13.42 -53.69 -14.14
CA ASN A 236 -14.23 -53.35 -15.31
C ASN A 236 -15.75 -53.54 -15.10
N THR A 237 -16.23 -53.83 -13.88
CA THR A 237 -17.67 -54.00 -13.59
C THR A 237 -18.34 -52.67 -13.25
N THR A 238 -19.63 -52.55 -13.63
CA THR A 238 -20.44 -51.32 -13.40
C THR A 238 -21.18 -51.30 -12.07
N ASN A 239 -21.05 -52.37 -11.28
CA ASN A 239 -21.74 -52.60 -10.01
C ASN A 239 -20.77 -53.07 -8.91
N SER A 240 -19.47 -52.81 -9.07
CA SER A 240 -18.48 -53.15 -8.05
C SER A 240 -18.78 -52.40 -6.75
N THR A 241 -18.69 -53.11 -5.63
CA THR A 241 -18.68 -52.51 -4.28
C THR A 241 -17.27 -52.40 -3.71
N SER A 242 -16.24 -52.75 -4.50
CA SER A 242 -14.84 -52.70 -4.06
C SER A 242 -14.40 -51.28 -3.76
N THR A 243 -13.75 -51.10 -2.60
CA THR A 243 -13.10 -49.85 -2.19
C THR A 243 -11.59 -49.85 -2.44
N THR A 244 -11.03 -50.95 -2.94
CA THR A 244 -9.59 -51.16 -3.14
C THR A 244 -9.20 -51.33 -4.61
N GLU A 245 -10.18 -51.35 -5.52
CA GLU A 245 -9.95 -51.42 -6.97
C GLU A 245 -10.45 -50.14 -7.64
N ALA A 246 -9.72 -49.65 -8.65
CA ALA A 246 -10.16 -48.50 -9.44
C ALA A 246 -11.01 -48.96 -10.63
N ALA A 247 -12.11 -48.26 -10.89
CA ALA A 247 -12.93 -48.50 -12.07
C ALA A 247 -12.14 -48.15 -13.36
N THR A 248 -12.25 -49.00 -14.38
CA THR A 248 -11.71 -48.68 -15.71
C THR A 248 -12.54 -47.57 -16.37
N PRO A 249 -11.97 -46.82 -17.35
CA PRO A 249 -12.74 -45.88 -18.16
C PRO A 249 -13.98 -46.51 -18.81
N SER A 250 -13.89 -47.78 -19.23
CA SER A 250 -15.00 -48.52 -19.81
C SER A 250 -16.13 -48.80 -18.81
N ALA A 251 -15.81 -49.14 -17.56
CA ALA A 251 -16.80 -49.31 -16.50
C ALA A 251 -17.51 -48.00 -16.17
N VAL A 252 -16.75 -46.89 -16.08
CA VAL A 252 -17.32 -45.55 -15.82
C VAL A 252 -18.27 -45.15 -16.95
N LYS A 253 -17.86 -45.32 -18.22
CA LYS A 253 -18.72 -45.04 -19.36
C LYS A 253 -20.00 -45.87 -19.34
N ALA A 254 -19.89 -47.17 -19.11
CA ALA A 254 -21.06 -48.06 -19.09
C ALA A 254 -22.02 -47.76 -17.92
N ALA A 255 -21.50 -47.33 -16.76
CA ALA A 255 -22.33 -46.87 -15.64
C ALA A 255 -23.05 -45.55 -15.99
N MET A 256 -22.36 -44.61 -16.62
CA MET A 256 -22.94 -43.34 -17.10
C MET A 256 -24.04 -43.58 -18.14
N ASP A 257 -23.80 -44.44 -19.14
CA ASP A 257 -24.78 -44.77 -20.17
C ASP A 257 -26.04 -45.39 -19.56
N LYS A 258 -25.89 -46.29 -18.57
CA LYS A 258 -27.02 -46.86 -17.81
C LYS A 258 -27.79 -45.81 -17.00
N ALA A 259 -27.08 -44.86 -16.38
CA ALA A 259 -27.72 -43.78 -15.64
C ALA A 259 -28.52 -42.83 -16.55
N ILE A 260 -27.98 -42.50 -17.72
CA ILE A 260 -28.67 -41.70 -18.74
C ILE A 260 -29.90 -42.44 -19.28
N ALA A 261 -29.79 -43.75 -19.54
CA ALA A 261 -30.92 -44.56 -19.99
C ALA A 261 -32.02 -44.74 -18.92
N ALA A 262 -31.63 -44.76 -17.64
CA ALA A 262 -32.56 -44.86 -16.51
C ALA A 262 -33.20 -43.50 -16.14
N ALA A 263 -32.64 -42.38 -16.59
CA ALA A 263 -33.20 -41.06 -16.35
C ALA A 263 -34.46 -40.84 -17.22
N PRO A 264 -35.65 -40.65 -16.63
CA PRO A 264 -36.85 -40.37 -17.41
C PRO A 264 -36.72 -39.00 -18.10
N SER A 265 -37.09 -38.91 -19.38
CA SER A 265 -37.17 -37.63 -20.11
C SER A 265 -38.22 -36.67 -19.54
N SER A 266 -39.17 -37.17 -18.75
CA SER A 266 -40.06 -36.38 -17.89
C SER A 266 -40.50 -37.20 -16.67
N HIS A 267 -40.57 -36.58 -15.50
CA HIS A 267 -41.18 -37.17 -14.31
C HIS A 267 -42.24 -36.22 -13.73
N THR A 268 -43.22 -36.77 -13.02
CA THR A 268 -44.29 -36.02 -12.36
C THR A 268 -44.11 -36.10 -10.84
N HIS A 269 -44.20 -34.97 -10.14
CA HIS A 269 -44.25 -34.94 -8.67
C HIS A 269 -45.69 -34.76 -8.19
N ALA A 270 -46.06 -35.44 -7.11
CA ALA A 270 -47.23 -35.03 -6.34
C ALA A 270 -46.99 -33.63 -5.76
N TRP A 271 -47.98 -32.74 -5.83
CA TRP A 271 -47.85 -31.33 -5.41
C TRP A 271 -47.23 -31.14 -4.02
N GLY A 272 -47.55 -32.03 -3.06
CA GLY A 272 -47.00 -31.98 -1.69
C GLY A 272 -45.53 -32.40 -1.55
N GLN A 273 -44.89 -32.90 -2.60
CA GLN A 273 -43.48 -33.31 -2.61
C GLN A 273 -42.55 -32.28 -3.27
N ILE A 274 -43.10 -31.18 -3.78
CA ILE A 274 -42.33 -30.06 -4.34
C ILE A 274 -41.93 -29.15 -3.17
N THR A 275 -40.78 -29.43 -2.54
CA THR A 275 -40.22 -28.62 -1.46
C THR A 275 -39.00 -27.86 -1.95
N GLY A 276 -38.82 -26.61 -1.51
CA GLY A 276 -37.64 -25.79 -1.83
C GLY A 276 -37.71 -24.96 -3.12
N ILE A 277 -38.85 -24.93 -3.82
CA ILE A 277 -39.09 -23.91 -4.85
C ILE A 277 -39.55 -22.61 -4.16
N PRO A 278 -38.84 -21.49 -4.34
CA PRO A 278 -39.25 -20.21 -3.76
C PRO A 278 -40.55 -19.70 -4.38
N ASP A 279 -41.23 -18.78 -3.69
CA ASP A 279 -42.42 -18.13 -4.23
C ASP A 279 -42.08 -17.33 -5.49
N GLY A 280 -42.99 -17.33 -6.46
CA GLY A 280 -42.83 -16.55 -7.68
C GLY A 280 -42.96 -15.05 -7.40
N THR A 281 -41.97 -14.27 -7.83
CA THR A 281 -41.98 -12.79 -7.77
C THR A 281 -41.70 -12.22 -9.15
N LEU A 282 -41.74 -10.89 -9.30
CA LEU A 282 -41.41 -10.23 -10.58
C LEU A 282 -39.96 -10.45 -11.02
N THR A 283 -39.07 -10.88 -10.12
CA THR A 283 -37.63 -11.07 -10.38
C THR A 283 -37.16 -12.50 -10.10
N GLN A 284 -38.03 -13.37 -9.58
CA GLN A 284 -37.69 -14.75 -9.19
C GLN A 284 -38.75 -15.72 -9.73
N LYS A 285 -38.31 -16.71 -10.50
CA LYS A 285 -39.19 -17.81 -10.95
C LYS A 285 -39.56 -18.68 -9.76
N GLY A 286 -40.84 -19.03 -9.64
CA GLY A 286 -41.37 -19.77 -8.48
C GLY A 286 -42.85 -20.11 -8.63
N VAL A 287 -43.45 -20.64 -7.57
CA VAL A 287 -44.89 -20.94 -7.52
C VAL A 287 -45.64 -19.74 -6.96
N VAL A 288 -46.75 -19.32 -7.57
CA VAL A 288 -47.57 -18.17 -7.11
C VAL A 288 -48.93 -18.66 -6.65
N LYS A 289 -49.35 -18.25 -5.44
CA LYS A 289 -50.68 -18.54 -4.91
C LYS A 289 -51.72 -17.58 -5.52
N LEU A 290 -52.86 -18.12 -5.95
CA LEU A 290 -53.94 -17.33 -6.54
C LEU A 290 -54.89 -16.77 -5.45
N ASN A 291 -55.31 -15.52 -5.59
CA ASN A 291 -56.22 -14.82 -4.68
C ASN A 291 -57.43 -14.22 -5.43
N ASN A 292 -58.64 -14.45 -4.91
CA ASN A 292 -59.90 -14.01 -5.50
C ASN A 292 -60.49 -12.72 -4.89
N ALA A 293 -59.79 -12.06 -3.96
CA ALA A 293 -60.27 -10.86 -3.28
C ALA A 293 -60.10 -9.60 -4.16
N THR A 294 -61.14 -8.75 -4.18
CA THR A 294 -61.18 -7.50 -4.99
C THR A 294 -60.54 -6.30 -4.30
N ASN A 295 -60.12 -6.45 -3.05
CA ASN A 295 -59.49 -5.44 -2.20
C ASN A 295 -58.19 -5.97 -1.58
N SER A 296 -57.59 -7.01 -2.17
CA SER A 296 -56.34 -7.57 -1.67
C SER A 296 -55.23 -6.53 -1.75
N THR A 297 -54.48 -6.39 -0.66
CA THR A 297 -53.24 -5.62 -0.60
C THR A 297 -52.01 -6.53 -0.70
N SER A 298 -52.20 -7.83 -0.95
CA SER A 298 -51.10 -8.80 -1.05
C SER A 298 -50.23 -8.49 -2.27
N THR A 299 -48.92 -8.45 -2.05
CA THR A 299 -47.91 -8.32 -3.11
C THR A 299 -47.29 -9.67 -3.51
N THR A 300 -47.71 -10.76 -2.86
CA THR A 300 -47.15 -12.12 -3.04
C THR A 300 -48.13 -13.11 -3.64
N GLU A 301 -49.39 -12.71 -3.81
CA GLU A 301 -50.44 -13.54 -4.44
C GLU A 301 -50.88 -12.90 -5.76
N ALA A 302 -51.18 -13.73 -6.76
CA ALA A 302 -51.70 -13.25 -8.04
C ALA A 302 -53.24 -13.18 -8.01
N ALA A 303 -53.79 -12.08 -8.50
CA ALA A 303 -55.23 -11.94 -8.65
C ALA A 303 -55.79 -12.95 -9.67
N THR A 304 -56.91 -13.59 -9.35
CA THR A 304 -57.63 -14.41 -10.31
C THR A 304 -58.33 -13.53 -11.36
N PRO A 305 -58.65 -14.08 -12.54
CA PRO A 305 -59.48 -13.38 -13.53
C PRO A 305 -60.81 -12.87 -12.95
N ASN A 306 -61.41 -13.62 -12.01
CA ASN A 306 -62.64 -13.25 -11.36
C ASN A 306 -62.48 -12.05 -10.39
N ALA A 307 -61.37 -11.96 -9.65
CA ALA A 307 -61.06 -10.79 -8.83
C ALA A 307 -60.88 -9.53 -9.68
N VAL A 308 -60.17 -9.64 -10.81
CA VAL A 308 -59.96 -8.53 -11.75
C VAL A 308 -61.29 -8.04 -12.31
N LYS A 309 -62.16 -8.96 -12.76
CA LYS A 309 -63.50 -8.60 -13.26
C LYS A 309 -64.32 -7.85 -12.22
N ALA A 310 -64.37 -8.36 -10.99
CA ALA A 310 -65.20 -7.76 -9.94
C ALA A 310 -64.66 -6.41 -9.43
N ALA A 311 -63.33 -6.17 -9.48
CA ALA A 311 -62.76 -4.86 -9.20
C ALA A 311 -63.12 -3.84 -10.31
N MET A 312 -63.08 -4.25 -11.58
CA MET A 312 -63.50 -3.42 -12.71
C MET A 312 -64.99 -3.05 -12.62
N ASP A 313 -65.86 -3.99 -12.28
CA ASP A 313 -67.29 -3.75 -12.09
C ASP A 313 -67.54 -2.70 -10.98
N LYS A 314 -66.77 -2.73 -9.89
CA LYS A 314 -66.82 -1.70 -8.82
C LYS A 314 -66.32 -0.33 -9.28
N ALA A 315 -65.27 -0.27 -10.10
CA ALA A 315 -64.76 1.00 -10.64
C ALA A 315 -65.78 1.66 -11.60
N ILE A 316 -66.47 0.86 -12.42
CA ILE A 316 -67.55 1.33 -13.29
C ILE A 316 -68.71 1.91 -12.46
N ALA A 317 -69.05 1.31 -11.32
CA ALA A 317 -70.09 1.82 -10.43
C ALA A 317 -69.72 3.14 -9.73
N ALA A 318 -68.44 3.54 -9.72
CA ALA A 318 -67.94 4.75 -9.07
C ALA A 318 -67.87 5.98 -9.99
N GLU A 319 -68.46 5.96 -11.20
CA GLU A 319 -68.46 7.10 -12.12
C GLU A 319 -69.06 8.36 -11.46
N SER A 320 -68.23 9.39 -11.26
CA SER A 320 -68.59 10.65 -10.61
C SER A 320 -69.35 11.64 -11.52
N CYS A 321 -69.42 11.37 -12.82
CA CYS A 321 -70.10 12.22 -13.82
C CYS A 321 -70.97 11.33 -14.74
N PRO A 322 -72.26 11.13 -14.41
CA PRO A 322 -73.13 10.24 -15.18
C PRO A 322 -73.33 10.71 -16.63
N VAL A 323 -73.55 9.76 -17.54
CA VAL A 323 -73.92 10.05 -18.93
C VAL A 323 -75.22 10.86 -18.96
N GLY A 324 -75.29 11.89 -19.81
CA GLY A 324 -76.47 12.77 -19.88
C GLY A 324 -76.41 14.01 -18.99
N MET A 325 -75.37 14.21 -18.18
CA MET A 325 -75.19 15.45 -17.43
C MET A 325 -74.69 16.58 -18.35
N PRO A 326 -75.29 17.78 -18.32
CA PRO A 326 -74.73 18.97 -18.97
C PRO A 326 -73.42 19.39 -18.31
N ILE A 327 -72.36 19.55 -19.10
CA ILE A 327 -71.02 19.94 -18.65
C ILE A 327 -70.67 21.28 -19.31
N PRO A 328 -70.33 22.33 -18.53
CA PRO A 328 -69.85 23.58 -19.09
C PRO A 328 -68.43 23.41 -19.64
N TRP A 329 -68.25 23.59 -20.95
CA TRP A 329 -66.99 23.41 -21.65
C TRP A 329 -66.42 24.74 -22.17
N PRO A 330 -65.16 25.10 -21.85
CA PRO A 330 -64.60 26.43 -22.11
C PRO A 330 -64.09 26.65 -23.55
N SER A 331 -64.30 25.71 -24.47
CA SER A 331 -63.75 25.75 -25.83
C SER A 331 -64.81 25.41 -26.87
N ASP A 332 -64.66 25.90 -28.10
CA ASP A 332 -65.48 25.50 -29.25
C ASP A 332 -65.10 24.12 -29.80
N SER A 333 -63.93 23.60 -29.42
CA SER A 333 -63.49 22.25 -29.79
C SER A 333 -64.04 21.22 -28.80
N VAL A 334 -65.03 20.45 -29.23
CA VAL A 334 -65.68 19.42 -28.41
C VAL A 334 -64.77 18.19 -28.27
N PRO A 335 -64.50 17.69 -27.04
CA PRO A 335 -63.73 16.47 -26.86
C PRO A 335 -64.42 15.25 -27.45
N SER A 336 -63.61 14.27 -27.90
CA SER A 336 -64.14 12.98 -28.36
C SER A 336 -64.98 12.30 -27.27
N GLY A 337 -66.09 11.69 -27.66
CA GLY A 337 -67.06 11.07 -26.75
C GLY A 337 -68.11 12.02 -26.16
N TYR A 338 -68.08 13.30 -26.53
CA TYR A 338 -69.05 14.31 -26.12
C TYR A 338 -69.75 14.93 -27.34
N ALA A 339 -70.91 15.54 -27.11
CA ALA A 339 -71.62 16.35 -28.10
C ALA A 339 -72.08 17.68 -27.49
N LEU A 340 -72.15 18.74 -28.29
CA LEU A 340 -72.81 19.99 -27.91
C LEU A 340 -74.30 19.78 -27.66
N MET A 341 -74.88 20.51 -26.72
CA MET A 341 -76.31 20.41 -26.38
C MET A 341 -77.11 21.46 -27.16
N THR A 342 -77.61 21.08 -28.33
CA THR A 342 -78.21 22.00 -29.33
C THR A 342 -79.63 21.63 -29.76
N GLY A 343 -80.33 20.76 -29.02
CA GLY A 343 -81.68 20.34 -29.38
C GLY A 343 -81.74 19.13 -30.32
N GLN A 344 -80.61 18.46 -30.59
CA GLN A 344 -80.53 17.40 -31.58
C GLN A 344 -81.06 16.05 -31.06
N THR A 345 -81.52 15.20 -31.98
CA THR A 345 -81.89 13.82 -31.70
C THR A 345 -80.67 12.91 -31.61
N PHE A 346 -80.79 11.77 -30.93
CA PHE A 346 -79.77 10.72 -30.89
C PHE A 346 -80.37 9.31 -30.95
N ASN A 347 -79.56 8.34 -31.37
CA ASN A 347 -79.96 6.94 -31.42
C ASN A 347 -79.91 6.30 -30.02
N LYS A 348 -81.08 5.97 -29.48
CA LYS A 348 -81.23 5.38 -28.14
C LYS A 348 -80.59 3.99 -27.99
N THR A 349 -80.50 3.23 -29.08
CA THR A 349 -79.86 1.91 -29.08
C THR A 349 -78.35 2.04 -29.03
N SER A 350 -77.78 3.02 -29.74
CA SER A 350 -76.34 3.28 -29.74
C SER A 350 -75.86 3.94 -28.45
N TYR A 351 -76.72 4.71 -27.78
CA TYR A 351 -76.41 5.45 -26.55
C TYR A 351 -77.42 5.14 -25.44
N PRO A 352 -77.44 3.90 -24.90
CA PRO A 352 -78.47 3.46 -23.96
C PRO A 352 -78.42 4.22 -22.63
N LYS A 353 -77.23 4.58 -22.14
CA LYS A 353 -77.11 5.39 -20.90
C LYS A 353 -77.62 6.82 -21.10
N LEU A 354 -77.37 7.43 -22.27
CA LEU A 354 -77.90 8.75 -22.60
C LEU A 354 -79.42 8.71 -22.75
N ALA A 355 -79.97 7.61 -23.27
CA ALA A 355 -81.42 7.38 -23.36
C ALA A 355 -82.11 7.28 -21.99
N ILE A 356 -81.40 6.87 -20.94
CA ILE A 356 -81.91 6.92 -19.56
C ILE A 356 -82.07 8.37 -19.09
N ALA A 357 -81.07 9.22 -19.36
CA ALA A 357 -81.12 10.64 -18.99
C ALA A 357 -82.12 11.45 -19.83
N TYR A 358 -82.22 11.16 -21.12
CA TYR A 358 -83.13 11.81 -22.06
C TYR A 358 -84.03 10.78 -22.77
N PRO A 359 -85.10 10.30 -22.14
CA PRO A 359 -85.99 9.27 -22.71
C PRO A 359 -86.67 9.67 -24.03
N SER A 360 -86.82 10.99 -24.26
CA SER A 360 -87.31 11.54 -25.53
C SER A 360 -86.43 11.20 -26.73
N GLY A 361 -85.15 10.86 -26.51
CA GLY A 361 -84.16 10.71 -27.57
C GLY A 361 -83.69 12.06 -28.13
N VAL A 362 -83.92 13.16 -27.40
CA VAL A 362 -83.54 14.52 -27.79
C VAL A 362 -82.69 15.13 -26.67
N ILE A 363 -81.51 15.63 -27.04
CA ILE A 363 -80.65 16.40 -26.14
C ILE A 363 -81.21 17.82 -26.06
N PRO A 364 -81.42 18.42 -24.88
CA PRO A 364 -81.90 19.80 -24.75
C PRO A 364 -81.02 20.80 -25.51
N ASP A 365 -81.61 21.86 -26.06
CA ASP A 365 -80.85 23.02 -26.55
C ASP A 365 -80.52 23.92 -25.36
N MET A 366 -79.23 24.05 -25.06
CA MET A 366 -78.74 24.79 -23.89
C MET A 366 -78.13 26.14 -24.28
N ARG A 367 -78.14 26.52 -25.56
CA ARG A 367 -77.59 27.80 -26.02
C ARG A 367 -78.42 28.96 -25.47
N GLY A 368 -77.78 29.92 -24.81
CA GLY A 368 -78.44 31.06 -24.18
C GLY A 368 -79.18 30.73 -22.87
N TRP A 369 -79.22 29.46 -22.46
CA TRP A 369 -79.91 29.03 -21.24
C TRP A 369 -78.95 28.91 -20.05
N ILE A 370 -79.44 29.25 -18.86
CA ILE A 370 -78.75 29.04 -17.59
C ILE A 370 -79.44 27.88 -16.85
N ILE A 371 -78.65 26.96 -16.30
CA ILE A 371 -79.20 25.87 -15.48
C ILE A 371 -79.67 26.43 -14.14
N LYS A 372 -80.96 26.28 -13.88
CA LYS A 372 -81.60 26.54 -12.59
C LYS A 372 -82.04 25.22 -11.98
N GLY A 373 -81.71 24.99 -10.71
CA GLY A 373 -82.20 23.83 -9.97
C GLY A 373 -83.72 23.78 -10.02
N LYS A 374 -84.30 22.61 -10.35
CA LYS A 374 -85.75 22.45 -10.38
C LYS A 374 -86.30 22.75 -8.97
N PRO A 375 -87.26 23.69 -8.83
CA PRO A 375 -87.90 23.94 -7.53
C PRO A 375 -88.66 22.70 -7.05
N SER A 376 -88.88 22.60 -5.73
CA SER A 376 -89.61 21.48 -5.12
C SER A 376 -91.03 21.32 -5.69
N SER A 377 -91.64 22.40 -6.19
CA SER A 377 -92.95 22.39 -6.84
C SER A 377 -93.04 23.46 -7.95
N GLY A 378 -94.08 23.38 -8.79
CA GLY A 378 -94.42 24.41 -9.78
C GLY A 378 -93.71 24.33 -11.13
N ARG A 379 -92.72 23.43 -11.32
CA ARG A 379 -92.04 23.22 -12.62
C ARG A 379 -91.68 21.76 -12.91
N ALA A 380 -91.69 21.38 -14.19
CA ALA A 380 -91.22 20.07 -14.66
C ALA A 380 -89.69 20.06 -14.89
N ILE A 381 -89.06 18.88 -14.83
CA ILE A 381 -87.65 18.71 -15.23
C ILE A 381 -87.52 19.08 -16.72
N LEU A 382 -86.46 19.81 -17.07
CA LEU A 382 -86.21 20.36 -18.43
C LEU A 382 -87.24 21.39 -18.94
N SER A 383 -88.16 21.88 -18.10
CA SER A 383 -88.99 23.05 -18.48
C SER A 383 -88.16 24.31 -18.62
N THR A 384 -88.48 25.17 -19.59
CA THR A 384 -87.84 26.48 -19.77
C THR A 384 -88.58 27.58 -18.99
N GLU A 385 -87.88 28.66 -18.67
CA GLU A 385 -88.44 29.84 -17.98
C GLU A 385 -87.73 31.07 -18.55
N LEU A 386 -88.50 32.02 -19.10
CA LEU A 386 -87.96 33.26 -19.64
C LEU A 386 -87.51 34.20 -18.52
N ASP A 387 -86.63 35.12 -18.86
CA ASP A 387 -86.14 36.17 -17.97
C ASP A 387 -87.24 37.17 -17.60
N GLY A 388 -87.08 37.83 -16.45
CA GLY A 388 -88.07 38.79 -15.97
C GLY A 388 -87.56 39.62 -14.80
N VAL A 389 -87.93 40.90 -14.80
CA VAL A 389 -87.61 41.82 -13.70
C VAL A 389 -88.53 41.55 -12.52
N LYS A 390 -87.97 41.52 -11.31
CA LYS A 390 -88.78 41.41 -10.08
C LYS A 390 -89.61 42.69 -9.92
N SER A 391 -90.89 42.54 -9.57
CA SER A 391 -91.77 43.66 -9.28
C SER A 391 -91.15 44.58 -8.21
N HIS A 392 -91.11 45.89 -8.50
CA HIS A 392 -90.57 46.92 -7.62
C HIS A 392 -91.18 48.30 -7.94
N ASN A 393 -91.00 49.27 -7.04
CA ASN A 393 -91.48 50.65 -7.16
C ASN A 393 -90.33 51.65 -6.93
N HIS A 394 -90.53 52.90 -7.35
CA HIS A 394 -89.61 54.02 -7.11
C HIS A 394 -90.33 55.15 -6.39
N THR A 395 -89.62 55.87 -5.53
CA THR A 395 -90.11 57.15 -4.96
C THR A 395 -89.78 58.28 -5.92
N GLY A 396 -90.78 59.03 -6.37
CA GLY A 396 -90.61 60.26 -7.14
C GLY A 396 -90.81 61.50 -6.27
N SER A 397 -90.21 62.62 -6.67
CA SER A 397 -90.48 63.94 -6.07
C SER A 397 -90.72 64.96 -7.17
N ILE A 398 -91.56 65.96 -6.89
CA ILE A 398 -91.80 67.11 -7.78
C ILE A 398 -91.19 68.32 -7.09
N SER A 399 -90.37 69.07 -7.83
CA SER A 399 -89.73 70.28 -7.29
C SER A 399 -90.76 71.37 -6.99
N SER A 400 -90.60 72.06 -5.86
CA SER A 400 -91.35 73.28 -5.59
C SER A 400 -91.11 74.30 -6.70
N THR A 401 -92.19 74.91 -7.20
CA THR A 401 -92.12 75.96 -8.23
C THR A 401 -92.71 77.23 -7.65
N ASN A 402 -91.89 78.27 -7.50
CA ASN A 402 -92.31 79.58 -7.00
C ASN A 402 -92.98 80.39 -8.12
N LEU A 403 -94.15 80.97 -7.87
CA LEU A 403 -94.91 81.78 -8.82
C LEU A 403 -94.60 83.30 -8.75
N GLY A 404 -93.71 83.77 -7.86
CA GLY A 404 -93.13 85.14 -7.81
C GLY A 404 -93.62 86.10 -6.69
N THR A 405 -92.86 87.18 -6.40
CA THR A 405 -93.17 88.41 -5.60
C THR A 405 -92.24 89.59 -6.03
N ILE A 406 -92.68 90.87 -5.95
CA ILE A 406 -92.30 92.14 -6.66
C ILE A 406 -90.90 92.28 -7.33
N THR A 407 -90.92 92.53 -8.66
CA THR A 407 -89.91 93.07 -9.63
C THR A 407 -88.68 92.25 -10.05
N SER A 408 -88.95 91.29 -10.96
CA SER A 408 -88.32 91.01 -12.28
C SER A 408 -86.86 91.36 -12.59
N THR A 409 -86.14 90.35 -13.11
CA THR A 409 -85.83 90.21 -14.55
C THR A 409 -85.84 88.72 -14.96
N SER A 410 -86.73 88.29 -15.87
CA SER A 410 -86.89 86.91 -16.43
C SER A 410 -87.58 85.86 -15.52
N THR A 411 -88.74 85.27 -15.84
CA THR A 411 -89.88 85.69 -16.69
C THR A 411 -91.05 85.91 -15.73
N ASP A 412 -91.15 87.14 -15.23
CA ASP A 412 -91.95 87.52 -14.09
C ASP A 412 -93.42 87.70 -14.49
N LEU A 413 -94.33 86.87 -13.96
CA LEU A 413 -95.78 87.09 -14.09
C LEU A 413 -96.26 88.32 -13.29
N GLY A 414 -95.36 88.94 -12.53
CA GLY A 414 -95.40 90.29 -11.99
C GLY A 414 -96.24 90.40 -10.73
N THR A 415 -95.69 91.02 -9.69
CA THR A 415 -96.56 91.54 -8.63
C THR A 415 -97.40 92.68 -9.14
N LYS A 416 -98.68 92.63 -8.77
CA LYS A 416 -99.66 93.63 -9.13
C LYS A 416 -99.72 94.67 -8.01
N THR A 417 -99.38 95.92 -8.29
CA THR A 417 -99.35 97.01 -7.31
C THR A 417 -100.74 97.64 -7.14
N THR A 418 -101.07 98.05 -5.91
CA THR A 418 -102.26 98.87 -5.60
C THR A 418 -101.95 100.38 -5.80
N ALA A 419 -102.92 101.30 -5.70
CA ALA A 419 -102.74 102.76 -5.90
C ALA A 419 -102.23 103.56 -4.63
N SER A 420 -101.72 104.82 -4.74
CA SER A 420 -100.89 105.57 -3.71
C SER A 420 -101.55 106.78 -2.94
N PHE A 421 -101.04 107.19 -1.73
CA PHE A 421 -101.53 108.25 -0.75
C PHE A 421 -100.42 108.88 0.22
N ASN A 422 -100.49 110.15 0.77
CA ASN A 422 -99.38 110.89 1.54
C ASN A 422 -99.79 111.78 2.79
N HIS A 423 -98.89 112.03 3.80
CA HIS A 423 -99.16 112.57 5.17
C HIS A 423 -98.51 113.92 5.76
N GLY A 424 -97.24 114.40 5.57
CA GLY A 424 -96.71 115.74 6.07
C GLY A 424 -95.70 115.85 7.30
N SER A 425 -95.34 117.05 7.88
CA SER A 425 -94.20 117.33 8.90
C SER A 425 -94.53 117.95 10.33
N ARG A 426 -93.71 117.73 11.44
CA ARG A 426 -93.93 118.10 12.93
C ARG A 426 -92.63 118.28 13.90
N ASN A 427 -92.64 118.83 15.19
CA ASN A 427 -91.49 119.22 16.16
C ASN A 427 -91.50 118.76 17.72
N THR A 428 -90.37 118.75 18.58
CA THR A 428 -90.13 118.16 20.02
C THR A 428 -89.56 119.05 21.26
N SER A 429 -89.08 118.51 22.48
CA SER A 429 -88.62 119.19 23.83
C SER A 429 -87.32 118.66 24.64
N THR A 430 -86.80 119.21 25.82
CA THR A 430 -85.35 119.15 26.44
C THR A 430 -85.01 118.55 27.92
N SER A 431 -83.89 117.76 28.23
CA SER A 431 -83.42 117.14 29.58
C SER A 431 -81.95 116.43 29.78
N GLY A 432 -81.26 116.32 31.00
CA GLY A 432 -80.25 115.26 31.55
C GLY A 432 -78.71 115.45 32.07
N GLU A 433 -78.26 115.45 33.39
CA GLU A 433 -76.83 115.78 33.92
C GLU A 433 -76.21 115.01 35.22
N HIS A 434 -74.84 114.73 35.48
CA HIS A 434 -74.12 114.07 36.72
C HIS A 434 -72.47 113.94 36.89
N THR A 435 -71.79 113.36 38.01
CA THR A 435 -70.24 113.31 38.43
C THR A 435 -69.52 112.11 39.30
N HIS A 436 -68.12 111.89 39.44
CA HIS A 436 -67.30 110.79 40.25
C HIS A 436 -65.74 110.95 40.82
N ARG A 437 -65.03 110.04 41.66
CA ARG A 437 -63.69 110.10 42.53
C ARG A 437 -62.60 108.89 42.60
N ILE A 438 -61.21 109.03 42.85
CA ILE A 438 -60.07 107.95 43.05
C ILE A 438 -58.72 108.32 43.92
N PRO A 439 -57.87 107.43 44.59
CA PRO A 439 -56.73 107.70 45.61
C PRO A 439 -55.23 107.13 45.46
N THR A 440 -54.12 107.72 46.04
CA THR A 440 -52.74 107.12 46.40
C THR A 440 -51.69 107.97 47.23
N ASP A 441 -50.63 107.30 47.81
CA ASP A 441 -49.49 107.71 48.72
C ASP A 441 -48.15 108.21 48.05
N GLY A 442 -47.54 109.26 48.65
CA GLY A 442 -46.12 109.71 48.80
C GLY A 442 -45.01 109.66 47.72
N ALA A 443 -44.36 110.82 47.44
CA ALA A 443 -42.88 111.04 47.38
C ALA A 443 -42.52 112.49 46.95
N GLU A 444 -41.70 113.17 47.76
CA GLU A 444 -41.27 114.56 47.59
C GLU A 444 -40.04 114.69 46.67
N GLY A 445 -40.10 115.61 45.69
CA GLY A 445 -38.98 116.02 44.84
C GLY A 445 -38.87 117.55 44.84
N LYS A 446 -37.72 118.05 45.33
CA LYS A 446 -37.44 119.44 45.71
C LYS A 446 -36.70 120.18 44.59
N ASP A 447 -37.19 121.36 44.23
CA ASP A 447 -36.49 122.37 43.41
C ASP A 447 -36.42 123.72 44.15
N GLY A 448 -35.26 124.36 44.11
CA GLY A 448 -34.95 125.70 44.67
C GLY A 448 -33.86 126.42 43.83
N PRO A 449 -33.63 127.73 44.01
CA PRO A 449 -34.08 128.78 43.08
C PRO A 449 -32.94 129.67 42.49
N SER A 450 -33.28 130.74 41.74
CA SER A 450 -32.38 131.87 41.47
C SER A 450 -33.08 133.22 41.68
N LEU A 451 -32.50 134.09 42.53
CA LEU A 451 -32.88 135.48 42.73
C LEU A 451 -31.93 136.36 41.91
N TRP A 452 -32.46 137.23 41.05
CA TRP A 452 -31.67 138.14 40.22
C TRP A 452 -31.76 139.58 40.73
N ASN A 453 -30.64 139.98 41.33
CA ASN A 453 -29.98 141.28 41.32
C ASN A 453 -30.83 142.56 41.19
N SER A 454 -30.94 143.22 42.34
CA SER A 454 -30.85 144.67 42.52
C SER A 454 -29.36 145.12 42.53
N PRO A 455 -29.00 146.33 42.07
CA PRO A 455 -27.81 147.05 42.56
C PRO A 455 -28.17 148.41 43.21
N ASN A 456 -27.47 148.79 44.31
CA ASN A 456 -27.64 149.95 45.25
C ASN A 456 -28.78 149.83 46.30
N SER A 457 -28.57 149.77 47.63
CA SER A 457 -27.37 149.81 48.52
C SER A 457 -27.64 149.16 49.91
N ASP A 458 -26.91 148.08 50.28
CA ASP A 458 -26.39 147.61 51.62
C ASP A 458 -26.21 146.07 51.72
N GLU A 459 -25.18 145.59 52.44
CA GLU A 459 -24.52 144.26 52.26
C GLU A 459 -24.68 143.17 53.39
N ASN A 460 -25.66 143.17 54.33
CA ASN A 460 -25.58 142.22 55.48
C ASN A 460 -26.87 141.55 56.05
N TYR A 461 -27.78 140.93 55.27
CA TYR A 461 -28.88 140.12 55.86
C TYR A 461 -29.28 138.83 55.10
N ARG A 462 -29.49 137.73 55.84
CA ARG A 462 -29.97 136.41 55.39
C ARG A 462 -31.23 136.02 56.18
N GLU A 463 -32.35 135.76 55.49
CA GLU A 463 -33.59 135.17 56.05
C GLU A 463 -34.08 134.02 55.16
N PRO A 464 -34.58 132.91 55.72
CA PRO A 464 -35.28 131.87 54.98
C PRO A 464 -36.67 132.35 54.51
N THR A 465 -37.23 131.76 53.46
CA THR A 465 -38.66 131.89 53.16
C THR A 465 -39.49 130.91 53.98
N GLU A 466 -40.75 131.27 54.24
CA GLU A 466 -41.74 130.39 54.85
C GLU A 466 -42.12 129.21 53.93
N SER A 467 -42.71 128.17 54.51
CA SER A 467 -43.20 127.01 53.76
C SER A 467 -44.47 127.36 52.94
N ALA A 468 -44.48 127.11 51.63
CA ALA A 468 -45.62 127.34 50.72
C ALA A 468 -45.53 126.47 49.43
N GLY A 469 -46.67 126.05 48.84
CA GLY A 469 -46.67 125.26 47.57
C GLY A 469 -47.75 124.18 47.36
N SER A 470 -49.00 124.34 47.83
CA SER A 470 -50.05 123.31 47.68
C SER A 470 -51.14 123.69 46.66
N HIS A 471 -51.55 122.80 45.72
CA HIS A 471 -52.78 122.96 44.90
C HIS A 471 -53.29 121.64 44.23
N TYR A 472 -54.49 121.65 43.61
CA TYR A 472 -55.30 120.49 43.10
C TYR A 472 -55.81 120.64 41.63
N HIS A 473 -56.49 119.61 41.04
CA HIS A 473 -56.88 119.43 39.59
C HIS A 473 -58.39 119.09 39.28
N SER A 474 -58.83 119.08 38.00
CA SER A 474 -60.15 118.53 37.51
C SER A 474 -60.26 118.21 35.98
N ILE A 475 -61.20 117.34 35.53
CA ILE A 475 -61.48 116.85 34.12
C ILE A 475 -63.02 116.75 33.79
N THR A 476 -63.50 116.82 32.53
CA THR A 476 -64.95 116.94 32.04
C THR A 476 -65.47 115.81 31.07
N ILE A 477 -66.82 115.58 30.91
CA ILE A 477 -67.55 114.53 30.10
C ILE A 477 -68.81 115.09 29.27
N GLY A 478 -69.30 114.50 28.12
CA GLY A 478 -70.04 115.13 26.93
C GLY A 478 -71.56 114.84 26.47
N ALA A 479 -71.96 115.06 25.16
CA ALA A 479 -73.34 115.38 24.56
C ALA A 479 -74.23 114.31 23.78
N HIS A 480 -75.59 114.50 23.56
CA HIS A 480 -76.55 113.55 22.86
C HIS A 480 -77.94 114.05 22.24
N ALA A 481 -78.75 113.19 21.52
CA ALA A 481 -80.06 113.43 20.77
C ALA A 481 -81.13 112.26 20.73
N HIS A 482 -82.38 112.47 20.19
CA HIS A 482 -83.58 111.52 20.18
C HIS A 482 -84.25 111.22 18.81
N THR A 483 -85.11 110.19 18.77
CA THR A 483 -85.80 109.64 17.57
C THR A 483 -87.28 109.30 17.87
N ILE A 484 -88.23 109.44 16.90
CA ILE A 484 -89.69 109.10 17.02
C ILE A 484 -90.16 108.28 15.80
N ALA A 485 -90.98 107.24 16.00
CA ALA A 485 -91.46 106.33 14.93
C ALA A 485 -93.01 106.28 14.84
N LEU A 486 -93.58 106.14 13.62
CA LEU A 486 -95.04 106.24 13.33
C LEU A 486 -95.76 104.91 13.02
N GLY A 487 -95.04 103.86 12.62
CA GLY A 487 -95.63 102.53 12.32
C GLY A 487 -96.22 102.34 10.91
N SER A 488 -96.84 101.17 10.66
CA SER A 488 -97.23 100.63 9.32
C SER A 488 -98.55 99.82 9.34
N HIS A 489 -99.20 99.55 8.16
CA HIS A 489 -100.41 98.68 8.02
C HIS A 489 -100.55 97.94 6.65
N THR A 490 -101.47 96.94 6.52
CA THR A 490 -101.58 95.98 5.37
C THR A 490 -102.98 95.37 5.06
N HIS A 491 -103.16 94.66 3.90
CA HIS A 491 -104.38 93.94 3.38
C HIS A 491 -104.10 92.53 2.74
N ASN A 492 -105.15 91.68 2.49
CA ASN A 492 -105.04 90.25 2.03
C ASN A 492 -105.93 89.82 0.81
N ILE A 493 -105.51 88.82 -0.03
CA ILE A 493 -106.24 88.21 -1.20
C ILE A 493 -105.99 86.66 -1.36
N VAL A 494 -106.93 85.86 -1.91
CA VAL A 494 -106.90 84.35 -2.00
C VAL A 494 -106.92 83.80 -3.46
N LEU A 495 -106.19 82.68 -3.77
CA LEU A 495 -105.88 82.21 -5.15
C LEU A 495 -106.35 80.79 -5.63
N GLY A 496 -106.71 79.80 -4.81
CA GLY A 496 -107.27 78.48 -5.25
C GLY A 496 -106.29 77.31 -5.56
N THR A 497 -106.78 76.14 -6.06
CA THR A 497 -106.02 74.87 -6.31
C THR A 497 -106.00 74.38 -7.78
N HIS A 498 -105.00 73.56 -8.19
CA HIS A 498 -104.87 72.95 -9.54
C HIS A 498 -104.08 71.60 -9.55
N ASN A 499 -104.02 70.89 -10.71
CA ASN A 499 -103.42 69.53 -10.89
C ASN A 499 -102.43 69.41 -12.07
N HIS A 500 -101.65 68.31 -12.12
CA HIS A 500 -100.67 67.96 -13.18
C HIS A 500 -100.74 66.48 -13.63
N SER A 501 -100.14 66.14 -14.79
CA SER A 501 -99.98 64.76 -15.30
C SER A 501 -98.50 64.36 -15.36
N ILE A 502 -98.18 63.08 -15.09
CA ILE A 502 -96.81 62.55 -15.03
C ILE A 502 -96.69 61.30 -15.92
N ILE A 503 -95.59 61.18 -16.67
CA ILE A 503 -95.23 60.01 -17.51
C ILE A 503 -93.86 59.46 -17.07
N ILE A 504 -93.76 58.14 -16.89
CA ILE A 504 -92.51 57.44 -16.60
C ILE A 504 -92.15 56.58 -17.83
N ASN A 505 -90.98 56.83 -18.43
CA ASN A 505 -90.52 56.10 -19.62
C ASN A 505 -89.88 54.75 -19.27
N ASN A 506 -89.98 53.77 -20.17
CA ASN A 506 -89.33 52.46 -20.02
C ASN A 506 -87.81 52.60 -19.93
N THR A 507 -87.18 51.81 -19.04
CA THR A 507 -85.71 51.75 -18.89
C THR A 507 -85.27 50.29 -18.74
N GLY A 508 -84.30 49.85 -19.54
CA GLY A 508 -83.76 48.48 -19.50
C GLY A 508 -83.12 48.02 -20.81
N ASN A 509 -82.57 46.80 -20.79
CA ASN A 509 -82.03 46.11 -21.97
C ASN A 509 -83.04 45.10 -22.52
N THR A 510 -82.72 44.46 -23.65
CA THR A 510 -83.55 43.42 -24.28
C THR A 510 -83.74 42.19 -23.39
N GLU A 511 -82.72 41.81 -22.62
CA GLU A 511 -82.77 40.68 -21.68
C GLU A 511 -82.36 41.13 -20.28
N ASN A 512 -83.00 40.53 -19.27
CA ASN A 512 -82.65 40.70 -17.88
C ASN A 512 -81.54 39.72 -17.49
N THR A 513 -80.31 40.22 -17.47
CA THR A 513 -79.11 39.41 -17.26
C THR A 513 -78.50 39.58 -15.87
N VAL A 514 -77.78 38.55 -15.43
CA VAL A 514 -76.79 38.63 -14.35
C VAL A 514 -75.41 38.50 -14.96
N LYS A 515 -74.34 38.89 -14.24
CA LYS A 515 -72.96 38.64 -14.70
C LYS A 515 -72.80 37.14 -15.00
N ASN A 516 -72.42 36.82 -16.22
CA ASN A 516 -72.27 35.46 -16.70
C ASN A 516 -71.03 35.35 -17.62
N ILE A 517 -70.58 34.12 -17.83
CA ILE A 517 -69.50 33.77 -18.76
C ILE A 517 -70.05 32.69 -19.69
N ALA A 518 -69.83 32.85 -20.99
CA ALA A 518 -70.26 31.88 -21.98
C ALA A 518 -69.39 30.62 -21.94
N PHE A 519 -70.03 29.46 -21.77
CA PHE A 519 -69.45 28.14 -21.94
C PHE A 519 -70.32 27.35 -22.91
N ASN A 520 -69.71 26.45 -23.67
CA ASN A 520 -70.43 25.50 -24.49
C ASN A 520 -70.94 24.37 -23.59
N TYR A 521 -72.26 24.18 -23.49
CA TYR A 521 -72.79 23.00 -22.81
C TYR A 521 -72.58 21.77 -23.69
N ILE A 522 -71.80 20.81 -23.19
CA ILE A 522 -71.58 19.50 -23.81
C ILE A 522 -72.16 18.38 -22.93
N VAL A 523 -72.37 17.22 -23.51
CA VAL A 523 -72.86 16.02 -22.82
C VAL A 523 -72.07 14.79 -23.24
N ARG A 524 -71.72 13.94 -22.26
CA ARG A 524 -71.08 12.64 -22.53
C ARG A 524 -72.06 11.69 -23.20
N LEU A 525 -71.63 10.97 -24.23
CA LEU A 525 -72.50 10.13 -25.04
C LEU A 525 -72.67 8.68 -24.51
N ALA A 526 -71.65 8.07 -23.90
CA ALA A 526 -71.64 6.65 -23.49
C ALA A 526 -70.90 6.37 -22.18
#